data_AF-A0AAW0NBG2-F1
#
_entry.id   AF-A0AAW0NBG2-F1
#
_cell.length_a   1.000
_cell.length_b   1.000
_cell.length_c   1.000
_cell.angle_alpha   90.00
_cell.angle_beta   90.00
_cell.angle_gamma   90.00
#
_symmetry.space_group_name_H-M   'P 1'
#
loop_
_entity.id
_entity.type
_entity.pdbx_description
1 polymer ?
#
loop_
_entity_poly.entity_id
_entity_poly.type
_entity_poly.pdbx_seq_one_letter_code
_entity_poly.pdbx_strand_id
1 'polypeptide(L)'
;MDKAVNPRPEFTQQQAADLTQHLYGLTINEITSLPSYNDQNFCIKTKSGSKFVLKITNSLDSKNSTILEVQTQAMSFLQRSGLPVQMALYNTTGHLLSFEELGLNQGDFNISMSLSNLT
;
A
#
# COMPACT_ATOMS: atom_id res chain seq x y z
N MET A 1 24.04 11.07 -19.66
CA MET A 1 23.74 11.29 -18.24
C MET A 1 22.40 10.65 -17.99
N ASP A 2 22.38 9.43 -17.45
CA ASP A 2 21.14 8.77 -17.07
C ASP A 2 20.49 9.61 -15.98
N LYS A 3 19.31 10.17 -16.28
CA LYS A 3 18.46 10.76 -15.25
C LYS A 3 18.21 9.65 -14.24
N ALA A 4 18.64 9.85 -12.99
CA ALA A 4 18.24 8.96 -11.92
C ALA A 4 16.72 8.85 -11.93
N VAL A 5 16.19 7.66 -12.19
CA VAL A 5 14.76 7.39 -12.13
C VAL A 5 14.32 7.68 -10.70
N ASN A 6 13.39 8.63 -10.53
CA ASN A 6 12.83 8.91 -9.22
C ASN A 6 12.11 7.65 -8.72
N PRO A 7 12.55 7.01 -7.61
CA PRO A 7 11.94 5.77 -7.17
C PRO A 7 10.58 6.00 -6.51
N ARG A 8 10.25 7.26 -6.17
CA ARG A 8 9.00 7.62 -5.51
C ARG A 8 7.81 7.40 -6.46
N PRO A 9 6.73 6.74 -6.01
CA PRO A 9 5.51 6.61 -6.79
C PRO A 9 4.81 7.96 -6.96
N GLU A 10 4.22 8.21 -8.13
CA GLU A 10 3.48 9.43 -8.46
C GLU A 10 2.04 9.11 -8.90
N PHE A 11 1.36 8.26 -8.12
CA PHE A 11 -0.03 7.89 -8.36
C PHE A 11 -0.98 9.04 -8.05
N THR A 12 -1.96 9.22 -8.91
CA THR A 12 -3.12 10.06 -8.62
C THR A 12 -4.06 9.35 -7.64
N GLN A 13 -4.95 10.12 -7.00
CA GLN A 13 -6.01 9.55 -6.17
C GLN A 13 -6.93 8.61 -6.97
N GLN A 14 -7.18 8.90 -8.25
CA GLN A 14 -7.98 8.00 -9.08
C GLN A 14 -7.28 6.66 -9.30
N GLN A 15 -5.99 6.67 -9.65
CA GLN A 15 -5.25 5.41 -9.83
C GLN A 15 -5.14 4.61 -8.52
N ALA A 16 -4.93 5.29 -7.39
CA ALA A 16 -4.92 4.64 -6.08
C ALA A 16 -6.31 4.05 -5.71
N ALA A 17 -7.39 4.70 -6.14
CA ALA A 17 -8.74 4.20 -5.98
C ALA A 17 -8.98 2.95 -6.85
N ASP A 18 -8.55 2.97 -8.12
CA ASP A 18 -8.67 1.85 -9.03
C ASP A 18 -7.88 0.62 -8.51
N LEU A 19 -6.65 0.84 -8.03
CA LEU A 19 -5.81 -0.19 -7.39
C LEU A 19 -6.48 -0.78 -6.15
N THR A 20 -7.06 0.07 -5.30
CA THR A 20 -7.77 -0.38 -4.10
C THR A 20 -8.98 -1.26 -4.46
N GLN A 21 -9.77 -0.84 -5.45
CA GLN A 21 -10.92 -1.61 -5.89
C GLN A 21 -10.49 -2.94 -6.51
N HIS A 22 -9.46 -2.92 -7.36
CA HIS A 22 -8.95 -4.11 -8.05
C HIS A 22 -8.35 -5.14 -7.08
N LEU A 23 -7.45 -4.69 -6.20
CA LEU A 23 -6.69 -5.58 -5.33
C LEU A 23 -7.43 -5.98 -4.06
N TYR A 24 -8.33 -5.15 -3.53
CA TYR A 24 -8.99 -5.40 -2.25
C TYR A 24 -10.51 -5.52 -2.34
N GLY A 25 -11.11 -5.27 -3.51
CA GLY A 25 -12.57 -5.34 -3.68
C GLY A 25 -13.35 -4.32 -2.84
N LEU A 26 -12.68 -3.26 -2.36
CA LEU A 26 -13.29 -2.27 -1.48
C LEU A 26 -14.00 -1.17 -2.26
N THR A 27 -15.24 -0.88 -1.88
CA THR A 27 -15.98 0.28 -2.37
C THR A 27 -15.56 1.53 -1.61
N ILE A 28 -14.89 2.42 -2.32
CA ILE A 28 -14.32 3.66 -1.77
C ILE A 28 -15.41 4.74 -1.69
N ASN A 29 -15.43 5.45 -0.57
CA ASN A 29 -16.25 6.65 -0.37
C ASN A 29 -15.41 7.93 -0.45
N GLU A 30 -14.23 7.92 0.17
CA GLU A 30 -13.29 9.04 0.18
C GLU A 30 -11.86 8.52 0.07
N ILE A 31 -11.02 9.23 -0.66
CA ILE A 31 -9.58 8.99 -0.73
C ILE A 31 -8.83 10.30 -0.54
N THR A 32 -7.80 10.30 0.31
CA THR A 32 -6.94 11.47 0.53
C THR A 32 -5.47 11.07 0.55
N SER A 33 -4.61 11.94 0.03
CA SER A 33 -3.16 11.73 0.08
C SER A 33 -2.65 11.97 1.51
N LEU A 34 -1.77 11.11 2.00
CA LEU A 34 -1.11 11.27 3.29
C LEU A 34 0.35 11.76 3.11
N PRO A 35 0.93 12.43 4.12
CA PRO A 35 2.35 12.74 4.11
C PRO A 35 3.19 11.48 3.90
N SER A 36 4.15 11.54 2.98
CA SER A 36 5.04 10.43 2.67
C SER A 36 6.37 10.92 2.11
N TYR A 37 7.44 10.16 2.39
CA TYR A 37 8.81 10.50 2.00
C TYR A 37 9.22 9.80 0.71
N ASN A 38 9.68 8.54 0.78
CA ASN A 38 10.03 7.73 -0.39
C ASN A 38 8.81 7.01 -0.98
N ASP A 39 7.92 6.54 -0.12
CA ASP A 39 6.70 5.83 -0.52
C ASP A 39 5.56 6.82 -0.83
N GLN A 40 4.43 6.31 -1.30
CA GLN A 40 3.19 7.06 -1.43
C GLN A 40 2.07 6.41 -0.65
N ASN A 41 1.44 7.19 0.23
CA ASN A 41 0.40 6.71 1.14
C ASN A 41 -0.92 7.43 0.87
N PHE A 42 -2.02 6.69 0.90
CA PHE A 42 -3.38 7.23 0.80
C PHE A 42 -4.25 6.74 1.95
N CYS A 43 -5.08 7.61 2.50
CA CYS A 43 -6.15 7.24 3.41
C CYS A 43 -7.39 6.91 2.59
N ILE A 44 -7.91 5.69 2.75
CA ILE A 44 -9.14 5.22 2.13
C ILE A 44 -10.22 5.18 3.20
N LYS A 45 -11.36 5.81 2.96
CA LYS A 45 -12.57 5.62 3.77
C LYS A 45 -13.63 4.93 2.93
N THR A 46 -14.21 3.87 3.47
CA THR A 46 -15.34 3.16 2.84
C THR A 46 -16.67 3.75 3.31
N LYS A 47 -17.76 3.43 2.61
CA LYS A 47 -19.12 3.83 3.02
C LYS A 47 -19.52 3.31 4.40
N SER A 48 -18.91 2.22 4.86
CA SER A 48 -19.12 1.66 6.20
C SER A 48 -18.48 2.48 7.33
N GLY A 49 -17.66 3.49 7.00
CA GLY A 49 -16.87 4.25 7.96
C GLY A 49 -15.49 3.64 8.26
N SER A 50 -15.21 2.43 7.76
CA SER A 50 -13.88 1.81 7.91
C SER A 50 -12.81 2.63 7.19
N LYS A 51 -11.68 2.87 7.87
CA LYS A 51 -10.53 3.62 7.37
C LYS A 51 -9.34 2.68 7.15
N PHE A 52 -8.66 2.86 6.03
CA PHE A 52 -7.48 2.09 5.65
C PHE A 52 -6.36 3.01 5.17
N VAL A 53 -5.12 2.51 5.23
CA VAL A 53 -3.97 3.12 4.56
C VAL A 53 -3.56 2.22 3.41
N LEU A 54 -3.68 2.73 2.17
CA LEU A 54 -3.04 2.15 1.00
C LEU A 54 -1.61 2.70 0.93
N LYS A 55 -0.62 1.82 0.88
CA LYS A 55 0.79 2.16 0.73
C LYS A 55 1.31 1.59 -0.58
N ILE A 56 1.90 2.46 -1.39
CA ILE A 56 2.65 2.13 -2.59
C ILE A 56 4.12 2.33 -2.24
N THR A 57 4.86 1.24 -2.12
CA THR A 57 6.28 1.24 -1.76
C THR A 57 7.07 1.77 -2.96
N ASN A 58 8.11 2.56 -2.72
CA ASN A 58 8.99 3.06 -3.79
C ASN A 58 9.56 1.91 -4.67
N SER A 59 9.87 2.20 -5.93
CA SER A 59 10.23 1.17 -6.91
C SER A 59 11.57 0.48 -6.65
N LEU A 60 12.47 1.11 -5.88
CA LEU A 60 13.74 0.48 -5.50
C LEU A 60 13.51 -0.59 -4.43
N ASP A 61 12.81 -0.23 -3.35
CA ASP A 61 12.51 -1.16 -2.26
C ASP A 61 11.51 -2.24 -2.69
N SER A 62 10.63 -1.92 -3.65
CA SER A 62 9.69 -2.87 -4.23
C SER A 62 10.36 -4.06 -4.90
N LYS A 63 11.62 -3.95 -5.33
CA LYS A 63 12.39 -5.06 -5.89
C LYS A 63 12.84 -6.07 -4.85
N ASN A 64 12.73 -5.74 -3.56
CA ASN A 64 13.11 -6.62 -2.46
C ASN A 64 11.87 -7.14 -1.70
N SER A 65 11.06 -7.94 -2.39
CA SER A 65 9.83 -8.53 -1.85
C SER A 65 10.08 -9.32 -0.55
N THR A 66 11.19 -10.04 -0.45
CA THR A 66 11.54 -10.81 0.74
C THR A 66 11.65 -9.94 1.99
N ILE A 67 12.30 -8.77 1.92
CA ILE A 67 12.38 -7.87 3.07
C ILE A 67 11.00 -7.33 3.45
N LEU A 68 10.19 -6.95 2.46
CA LEU A 68 8.83 -6.45 2.69
C LEU A 68 7.93 -7.50 3.33
N GLU A 69 8.03 -8.76 2.87
CA GLU A 69 7.31 -9.89 3.44
C GLU A 69 7.72 -10.12 4.90
N VAL A 70 9.03 -10.15 5.19
CA VAL A 70 9.52 -10.33 6.57
C VAL A 70 9.04 -9.19 7.47
N GLN A 71 9.11 -7.94 7.03
CA GLN A 71 8.58 -6.80 7.78
C GLN A 71 7.07 -6.93 8.04
N THR A 72 6.31 -7.34 7.03
CA THR A 72 4.86 -7.52 7.12
C THR A 72 4.48 -8.67 8.07
N GLN A 73 5.24 -9.77 8.03
CA GLN A 73 5.06 -10.90 8.95
C GLN A 73 5.45 -10.54 10.38
N ALA A 74 6.49 -9.74 10.58
CA ALA A 74 6.87 -9.23 11.89
C ALA A 74 5.75 -8.36 12.49
N MET A 75 5.16 -7.45 11.70
CA MET A 75 4.00 -6.66 12.14
C MET A 75 2.80 -7.54 12.51
N SER A 76 2.54 -8.57 11.70
CA SER A 76 1.48 -9.55 11.98
C SER A 76 1.73 -10.33 13.27
N PHE A 77 2.99 -10.67 13.57
CA PHE A 77 3.37 -11.30 14.84
C PHE A 77 3.15 -10.37 16.04
N LEU A 78 3.56 -9.11 15.94
CA LEU A 78 3.38 -8.12 16.99
C LEU A 78 1.88 -7.87 17.27
N GLN A 79 1.05 -7.81 16.22
CA GLN A 79 -0.40 -7.69 16.33
C GLN A 79 -1.00 -8.90 17.08
N ARG A 80 -0.65 -10.13 16.71
CA ARG A 80 -1.11 -11.35 17.41
C ARG A 80 -0.62 -11.43 18.86
N SER A 81 0.47 -10.73 19.16
CA SER A 81 1.01 -10.61 20.52
C SER A 81 0.31 -9.52 21.35
N GLY A 82 -0.73 -8.86 20.80
CA GLY A 82 -1.53 -7.86 21.50
C GLY A 82 -0.97 -6.43 21.45
N LEU A 83 0.06 -6.18 20.64
CA LEU A 83 0.60 -4.83 20.49
C LEU A 83 -0.28 -3.98 19.56
N PRO A 84 -0.48 -2.68 19.87
CA PRO A 84 -1.31 -1.78 19.08
C PRO A 84 -0.55 -1.29 17.83
N VAL A 85 -0.25 -2.22 16.93
CA VAL A 85 0.47 -1.97 15.68
C VAL A 85 -0.48 -1.96 14.49
N GLN A 86 -0.02 -1.45 13.36
CA GLN A 86 -0.77 -1.46 12.11
C GLN A 86 -1.00 -2.90 11.62
N MET A 87 -2.24 -3.21 11.22
CA MET A 87 -2.63 -4.52 10.73
C MET A 87 -2.79 -4.51 9.21
N ALA A 88 -1.91 -5.25 8.51
CA ALA A 88 -2.01 -5.43 7.06
C ALA A 88 -3.26 -6.25 6.69
N LEU A 89 -3.84 -5.95 5.53
CA LEU A 89 -4.98 -6.66 4.96
C LEU A 89 -4.54 -7.61 3.87
N TYR A 90 -5.19 -8.77 3.82
CA TYR A 90 -5.11 -9.64 2.66
C TYR A 90 -5.85 -9.02 1.48
N ASN A 91 -5.22 -9.04 0.31
CA ASN A 91 -5.84 -8.72 -0.96
C ASN A 91 -6.82 -9.84 -1.38
N THR A 92 -7.51 -9.65 -2.51
CA THR A 92 -8.48 -10.62 -3.06
C THR A 92 -7.86 -11.95 -3.48
N THR A 93 -6.53 -12.04 -3.59
CA THR A 93 -5.78 -13.26 -3.89
C THR A 93 -5.21 -13.96 -2.65
N GLY A 94 -5.42 -13.41 -1.44
CA GLY A 94 -4.96 -14.01 -0.19
C GLY A 94 -3.52 -13.66 0.20
N HIS A 95 -2.93 -12.63 -0.40
CA HIS A 95 -1.59 -12.13 -0.07
C HIS A 95 -1.63 -10.76 0.64
N LEU A 96 -0.65 -10.49 1.50
CA LEU A 96 -0.54 -9.20 2.23
C LEU A 96 0.17 -8.10 1.41
N LEU A 97 0.85 -8.50 0.34
CA LEU A 97 1.59 -7.65 -0.59
C LEU A 97 1.21 -8.04 -2.01
N SER A 98 1.15 -7.06 -2.90
CA SER A 98 0.93 -7.25 -4.34
C SER A 98 2.02 -6.54 -5.12
N PHE A 99 2.74 -7.25 -5.96
CA PHE A 99 3.73 -6.66 -6.86
C PHE A 99 3.05 -6.35 -8.19
N GLU A 100 2.95 -5.06 -8.53
CA GLU A 100 2.26 -4.59 -9.74
C GLU A 100 3.26 -3.99 -10.73
N GLU A 101 3.26 -4.52 -11.96
CA GLU A 101 4.03 -4.01 -13.10
C GLU A 101 3.17 -3.00 -13.88
N LEU A 102 3.32 -1.71 -13.60
CA LEU A 102 2.37 -0.68 -14.06
C LEU A 102 2.77 -0.01 -15.38
N GLY A 103 3.39 -0.79 -16.26
CA GLY A 103 3.83 -0.40 -17.60
C GLY A 103 5.14 0.39 -17.62
N LEU A 104 5.73 0.47 -18.82
CA LEU A 104 7.11 0.93 -19.08
C LEU A 104 7.50 2.29 -18.46
N ASN A 105 6.52 3.14 -18.16
CA ASN A 105 6.74 4.52 -17.70
C ASN A 105 6.33 4.80 -16.25
N GLN A 106 5.64 3.88 -15.56
CA GLN A 106 5.29 4.06 -14.14
C GLN A 106 6.25 3.32 -13.23
N GLY A 107 6.78 2.17 -13.66
CA GLY A 107 7.65 1.32 -12.86
C GLY A 107 6.88 0.26 -12.08
N ASP A 108 7.63 -0.60 -11.37
CA ASP A 108 7.09 -1.73 -10.64
C ASP A 108 7.04 -1.42 -9.14
N PHE A 109 5.90 -1.69 -8.52
CA PHE A 109 5.65 -1.29 -7.14
C PHE A 109 5.02 -2.40 -6.31
N ASN A 110 5.45 -2.50 -5.06
CA ASN A 110 4.80 -3.30 -4.05
C ASN A 110 3.70 -2.48 -3.36
N ILE A 111 2.48 -2.99 -3.42
CA ILE A 111 1.27 -2.39 -2.88
C ILE A 111 0.82 -3.18 -1.67
N SER A 112 0.54 -2.47 -0.58
CA SER A 112 -0.03 -3.02 0.66
C SER A 112 -1.18 -2.14 1.15
N MET A 113 -2.11 -2.75 1.87
CA MET A 113 -3.16 -2.03 2.57
C MET A 113 -3.16 -2.46 4.03
N SER A 114 -3.52 -1.53 4.90
CA SER A 114 -3.64 -1.78 6.33
C SER A 114 -4.84 -1.07 6.94
N LEU A 115 -5.33 -1.57 8.07
CA LEU A 115 -6.30 -0.85 8.89
C LEU A 115 -5.67 0.42 9.46
N SER A 116 -6.42 1.52 9.37
CA SER A 116 -6.04 2.78 10.00
C SER A 116 -6.61 2.83 11.42
N ASN A 117 -5.71 2.89 12.40
CA ASN A 117 -6.08 3.16 13.80
C ASN A 117 -6.28 4.67 14.07
N LEU A 118 -6.27 5.50 13.03
CA LEU A 118 -6.51 6.95 13.14
C LEU A 118 -8.00 7.19 13.40
N THR A 119 -8.40 7.23 14.67
CA THR A 119 -9.69 7.77 15.13
C THR A 119 -9.81 9.22 14.70
#